data_AF-A0A0M0J6W9-F1
#
_entry.id   AF-A0A0M0J6W9-F1
#
_cell.length_a   1.000
_cell.length_b   1.000
_cell.length_c   1.000
_cell.angle_alpha   90.00
_cell.angle_beta   90.00
_cell.angle_gamma   90.00
#
_symmetry.space_group_name_H-M   'P 1'
#
loop_
_entity.id
_entity.type
_entity.pdbx_description
1 polymer ?
#
loop_
_entity_poly.entity_id
_entity_poly.type
_entity_poly.pdbx_seq_one_letter_code
_entity_poly.pdbx_strand_id
1 'polypeptide(L)'
;MAAPTVNVLTSPPSASAAADSAEQTAPAAGDLRVISKSELRKIKLRVAKLRKQGHDVWTDDEVEKEGYTVGYGAPSGLHVAKKKQETTWDCGLACTQMALGALGHTPSNEDLIQRLASTSVWSIDLAYLLTEYGVECEFLTAKASMDASTYEGSAFYNDSLAADSRRVSRLFSAAAVEGVVVLERTLSATELWNLMRAEETIVIMLVDVTKIHRRVVSGFADDGSSGSGGESEGFMGHYVLVTGLDDERGGFVVNDPARNDERTFVHADSLEAARVSPGTDQDMILINVYQSPPKPPPKDSPPKIVRVCGTVDLSDS
;
A
#
# COMPACT_ATOMS: atom_id res chain seq x y z
N MET A 1 34.11 42.28 8.16
CA MET A 1 33.88 42.05 6.72
C MET A 1 35.02 41.19 6.20
N ALA A 2 34.74 39.92 5.89
CA ALA A 2 35.54 39.11 4.97
C ALA A 2 34.64 37.96 4.51
N ALA A 3 34.42 37.90 3.19
CA ALA A 3 33.61 36.92 2.49
C ALA A 3 34.29 35.53 2.49
N PRO A 4 33.53 34.44 2.30
CA PRO A 4 34.11 33.10 2.23
C PRO A 4 34.77 32.87 0.87
N THR A 5 35.97 32.32 0.93
CA THR A 5 36.80 31.87 -0.18
C THR A 5 36.14 30.73 -0.94
N VAL A 6 35.91 30.96 -2.24
CA VAL A 6 35.59 29.93 -3.24
C VAL A 6 36.88 29.17 -3.53
N ASN A 7 36.93 27.86 -3.25
CA ASN A 7 38.01 27.02 -3.72
C ASN A 7 37.58 26.29 -5.00
N VAL A 8 38.38 26.56 -6.02
CA VAL A 8 38.26 26.19 -7.42
C VAL A 8 38.64 24.72 -7.62
N LEU A 9 37.88 24.07 -8.52
CA LEU A 9 38.13 22.76 -9.11
C LEU A 9 39.59 22.57 -9.53
N THR A 10 40.22 21.49 -9.09
CA THR A 10 41.45 20.99 -9.72
C THR A 10 41.08 19.88 -10.71
N SER A 11 41.31 20.15 -11.99
CA SER A 11 41.14 19.21 -13.10
C SER A 11 42.25 18.13 -13.09
N PRO A 12 41.99 16.89 -13.55
CA PRO A 12 43.04 15.92 -13.81
C PRO A 12 43.80 16.22 -15.12
N PRO A 13 45.03 15.70 -15.29
CA PRO A 13 45.97 16.17 -16.31
C PRO A 13 45.65 15.67 -17.72
N SER A 14 45.94 16.52 -18.71
CA SER A 14 45.90 16.20 -20.14
C SER A 14 47.01 15.23 -20.53
N ALA A 15 46.67 14.12 -21.18
CA ALA A 15 47.62 13.32 -21.95
C ALA A 15 47.23 13.37 -23.43
N SER A 16 48.26 13.62 -24.25
CA SER A 16 48.20 14.04 -25.64
C SER A 16 47.71 12.98 -26.62
N ALA A 17 47.11 13.47 -27.70
CA ALA A 17 46.74 12.73 -28.89
C ALA A 17 47.93 11.98 -29.53
N ALA A 18 47.70 10.70 -29.83
CA ALA A 18 48.29 10.02 -30.97
C ALA A 18 47.14 9.36 -31.73
N ALA A 19 46.91 9.83 -32.95
CA ALA A 19 45.95 9.24 -33.87
C ALA A 19 46.61 7.99 -34.48
N ASP A 20 45.96 6.84 -34.34
CA ASP A 20 46.10 5.77 -35.31
C ASP A 20 44.78 4.99 -35.47
N SER A 21 44.69 4.32 -36.60
CA SER A 21 43.49 4.15 -37.40
C SER A 21 42.77 2.83 -37.13
N ALA A 22 41.43 2.88 -37.07
CA ALA A 22 40.49 1.81 -37.42
C ALA A 22 40.67 0.40 -36.80
N GLU A 23 39.94 0.14 -35.72
CA GLU A 23 39.09 -1.06 -35.59
C GLU A 23 38.01 -0.78 -34.52
N GLN A 24 36.75 -0.56 -34.93
CA GLN A 24 35.62 -0.50 -34.00
C GLN A 24 35.29 -1.94 -33.56
N THR A 25 36.01 -2.44 -32.57
CA THR A 25 35.53 -3.56 -31.76
C THR A 25 34.55 -3.02 -30.73
N ALA A 26 33.31 -3.50 -30.76
CA ALA A 26 32.30 -3.23 -29.74
C ALA A 26 32.88 -3.48 -28.33
N PRO A 27 32.52 -2.68 -27.31
CA PRO A 27 32.98 -2.95 -25.95
C PRO A 27 32.45 -4.32 -25.52
N ALA A 28 33.38 -5.20 -25.11
CA ALA A 28 33.07 -6.49 -24.52
C ALA A 28 32.09 -6.30 -23.35
N ALA A 29 31.08 -7.16 -23.28
CA ALA A 29 30.10 -7.20 -22.21
C ALA A 29 30.82 -7.28 -20.86
N GLY A 30 30.95 -6.11 -20.20
CA GLY A 30 31.48 -6.03 -18.85
C GLY A 30 30.52 -6.74 -17.91
N ASP A 31 31.06 -7.66 -17.12
CA ASP A 31 30.34 -8.38 -16.07
C ASP A 31 29.38 -7.46 -15.32
N LEU A 32 28.08 -7.67 -15.54
CA LEU A 32 27.02 -7.04 -14.77
C LEU A 32 27.28 -7.35 -13.29
N ARG A 33 27.59 -6.33 -12.49
CA ARG A 33 27.78 -6.49 -11.04
C ARG A 33 26.43 -6.76 -10.39
N VAL A 34 26.10 -8.03 -10.21
CA VAL A 34 24.89 -8.46 -9.50
C VAL A 34 25.08 -8.16 -8.01
N ILE A 35 24.38 -7.13 -7.51
CA ILE A 35 24.31 -6.86 -6.07
C ILE A 35 23.46 -7.95 -5.43
N SER A 36 23.97 -8.61 -4.40
CA SER A 36 23.19 -9.63 -3.68
C SER A 36 21.97 -9.00 -2.99
N LYS A 37 20.87 -9.76 -2.81
CA LYS A 37 19.68 -9.30 -2.05
C LYS A 37 20.05 -8.74 -0.67
N SER A 38 21.05 -9.33 -0.01
CA SER A 38 21.58 -8.86 1.27
C SER A 38 22.28 -7.51 1.19
N GLU A 39 23.02 -7.24 0.12
CA GLU A 39 23.71 -5.96 -0.09
C GLU A 39 22.72 -4.87 -0.50
N LEU A 40 21.77 -5.20 -1.37
CA LEU A 40 20.68 -4.29 -1.75
C LEU A 40 19.88 -3.87 -0.51
N ARG A 41 19.57 -4.81 0.39
CA ARG A 41 18.90 -4.54 1.67
C ARG A 41 19.70 -3.59 2.57
N LYS A 42 21.02 -3.77 2.67
CA LYS A 42 21.90 -2.87 3.44
C LYS A 42 21.92 -1.46 2.85
N ILE A 43 21.93 -1.36 1.53
CA ILE A 43 21.90 -0.08 0.80
C ILE A 43 20.57 0.64 1.05
N LYS A 44 19.43 -0.04 0.85
CA LYS A 44 18.08 0.51 1.08
C LYS A 44 17.88 0.99 2.53
N LEU A 45 18.25 0.17 3.52
CA LEU A 45 18.21 0.54 4.95
C LEU A 45 19.04 1.80 5.25
N ARG A 46 20.23 1.92 4.64
CA ARG A 46 21.08 3.11 4.78
C ARG A 46 20.43 4.35 4.16
N VAL A 47 19.86 4.22 2.97
CA VAL A 47 19.16 5.32 2.27
C VAL A 47 17.94 5.79 3.07
N ALA A 48 17.09 4.87 3.55
CA ALA A 48 15.94 5.20 4.38
C ALA A 48 16.35 5.94 5.66
N LYS A 49 17.46 5.52 6.30
CA LYS A 49 18.02 6.20 7.48
C LYS A 49 18.52 7.61 7.15
N LEU A 50 19.17 7.81 6.01
CA LEU A 50 19.67 9.12 5.56
C LEU A 50 18.52 10.08 5.22
N ARG A 51 17.45 9.59 4.57
CA ARG A 51 16.22 10.37 4.32
C ARG A 51 15.55 10.82 5.62
N LYS A 52 15.44 9.93 6.61
CA LYS A 52 14.94 10.27 7.96
C LYS A 52 15.81 11.32 8.67
N GLN A 53 17.08 11.48 8.27
CA GLN A 53 18.01 12.48 8.80
C GLN A 53 18.03 13.78 7.97
N GLY A 54 17.16 13.91 6.96
CA GLY A 54 17.07 15.10 6.11
C GLY A 54 18.22 15.23 5.09
N HIS A 55 18.99 14.16 4.87
CA HIS A 55 20.00 14.13 3.83
C HIS A 55 19.35 13.85 2.48
N ASP A 56 19.74 14.63 1.47
CA ASP A 56 19.42 14.34 0.07
C ASP A 56 20.26 13.13 -0.37
N VAL A 57 19.61 12.13 -0.94
CA VAL A 57 20.26 10.86 -1.29
C VAL A 57 20.02 10.62 -2.77
N TRP A 58 21.14 10.56 -3.52
CA TRP A 58 21.32 10.28 -4.96
C TRP A 58 20.03 10.12 -5.78
N THR A 59 19.85 10.97 -6.79
CA THR A 59 18.72 10.84 -7.72
C THR A 59 18.86 9.58 -8.58
N ASP A 60 17.74 9.05 -9.07
CA ASP A 60 17.73 7.86 -9.93
C ASP A 60 18.67 8.03 -11.15
N ASP A 61 18.76 9.26 -11.68
CA ASP A 61 19.66 9.66 -12.77
C ASP A 61 21.17 9.48 -12.44
N GLU A 62 21.57 9.69 -11.19
CA GLU A 62 22.96 9.57 -10.75
C GLU A 62 23.36 8.10 -10.52
N VAL A 63 22.39 7.24 -10.18
CA VAL A 63 22.59 5.79 -10.04
C VAL A 63 22.80 5.13 -11.41
N GLU A 64 22.04 5.55 -12.43
CA GLU A 64 22.18 5.07 -13.81
C GLU A 64 23.53 5.45 -14.44
N LYS A 65 24.06 6.64 -14.12
CA LYS A 65 25.32 7.16 -14.65
C LYS A 65 26.56 6.40 -14.16
N GLU A 66 26.47 5.76 -12.99
CA GLU A 66 27.53 4.90 -12.42
C GLU A 66 27.45 3.44 -12.90
N GLY A 67 26.59 3.13 -13.88
CA GLY A 67 26.50 1.81 -14.50
C GLY A 67 25.68 0.78 -13.72
N TYR A 68 24.86 1.23 -12.77
CA TYR A 68 23.87 0.38 -12.11
C TYR A 68 22.57 0.40 -12.92
N THR A 69 22.24 -0.72 -13.58
CA THR A 69 20.92 -0.90 -14.18
C THR A 69 19.99 -1.55 -13.16
N VAL A 70 18.82 -0.95 -12.90
CA VAL A 70 17.71 -1.63 -12.23
C VAL A 70 17.25 -2.73 -13.18
N GLY A 71 17.55 -3.99 -12.83
CA GLY A 71 17.13 -5.11 -13.65
C GLY A 71 15.61 -5.20 -13.66
N TYR A 72 14.99 -4.97 -14.82
CA TYR A 72 13.64 -5.48 -15.10
C TYR A 72 13.77 -7.01 -15.17
N GLY A 73 13.53 -7.70 -14.06
CA GLY A 73 13.71 -9.14 -14.01
C GLY A 73 12.71 -9.81 -13.08
N ALA A 74 11.79 -10.59 -13.68
CA ALA A 74 10.85 -11.50 -13.03
C ALA A 74 9.88 -10.81 -12.02
N PRO A 75 8.71 -11.42 -11.69
CA PRO A 75 7.73 -10.78 -10.81
C PRO A 75 8.34 -10.35 -9.46
N SER A 76 8.49 -9.03 -9.33
CA SER A 76 9.01 -8.28 -8.18
C SER A 76 7.87 -8.07 -7.18
N GLY A 77 7.63 -9.06 -6.33
CA GLY A 77 6.63 -8.95 -5.27
C GLY A 77 7.00 -9.72 -4.01
N LEU A 78 6.87 -9.05 -2.86
CA LEU A 78 7.17 -9.65 -1.58
C LEU A 78 6.33 -10.92 -1.38
N HIS A 79 6.96 -12.00 -0.95
CA HIS A 79 6.22 -13.19 -0.57
C HIS A 79 5.54 -13.03 0.78
N VAL A 80 4.27 -12.64 0.70
CA VAL A 80 3.35 -12.63 1.83
C VAL A 80 2.49 -13.89 1.77
N ALA A 81 2.55 -14.70 2.83
CA ALA A 81 1.72 -15.88 2.96
C ALA A 81 0.24 -15.46 3.00
N LYS A 82 -0.58 -16.03 2.12
CA LYS A 82 -1.99 -15.63 1.99
C LYS A 82 -2.80 -16.08 3.21
N LYS A 83 -3.76 -15.24 3.60
CA LYS A 83 -4.85 -15.59 4.54
C LYS A 83 -6.19 -15.42 3.84
N LYS A 84 -7.05 -16.41 4.02
CA LYS A 84 -8.44 -16.34 3.55
C LYS A 84 -9.29 -15.68 4.61
N GLN A 85 -10.28 -14.91 4.18
CA GLN A 85 -11.35 -14.48 5.07
C GLN A 85 -12.16 -15.70 5.52
N GLU A 86 -12.62 -15.69 6.76
CA GLU A 86 -13.42 -16.79 7.35
C GLU A 86 -14.93 -16.53 7.22
N THR A 87 -15.30 -15.27 7.01
CA THR A 87 -16.68 -14.79 6.92
C THR A 87 -16.86 -13.83 5.74
N THR A 88 -18.03 -13.20 5.62
CA THR A 88 -18.32 -12.23 4.56
C THR A 88 -17.81 -10.82 4.85
N TRP A 89 -17.36 -10.53 6.08
CA TRP A 89 -17.04 -9.16 6.54
C TRP A 89 -15.58 -8.98 6.98
N ASP A 90 -14.83 -10.07 7.20
CA ASP A 90 -13.48 -10.04 7.78
C ASP A 90 -12.34 -9.97 6.73
N CYS A 91 -12.63 -9.59 5.48
CA CYS A 91 -11.60 -9.44 4.44
C CYS A 91 -10.51 -8.42 4.84
N GLY A 92 -10.87 -7.35 5.55
CA GLY A 92 -9.92 -6.38 6.11
C GLY A 92 -9.04 -6.96 7.23
N LEU A 93 -9.61 -7.85 8.06
CA LEU A 93 -8.85 -8.56 9.10
C LEU A 93 -7.89 -9.57 8.48
N ALA A 94 -8.31 -10.32 7.47
CA ALA A 94 -7.43 -11.21 6.70
C ALA A 94 -6.27 -10.45 6.05
N CYS A 95 -6.52 -9.25 5.48
CA CYS A 95 -5.47 -8.36 4.98
C CYS A 95 -4.51 -7.91 6.09
N THR A 96 -5.05 -7.59 7.27
CA THR A 96 -4.25 -7.22 8.45
C THR A 96 -3.38 -8.38 8.93
N GLN A 97 -3.90 -9.62 8.95
CA GLN A 97 -3.11 -10.81 9.28
C GLN A 97 -1.98 -11.05 8.28
N MET A 98 -2.24 -10.86 6.98
CA MET A 98 -1.21 -10.97 5.95
C MET A 98 -0.12 -9.91 6.13
N ALA A 99 -0.51 -8.66 6.39
CA ALA A 99 0.43 -7.57 6.60
C ALA A 99 1.30 -7.77 7.85
N LEU A 100 0.70 -8.13 8.98
CA LEU A 100 1.45 -8.49 10.20
C LEU A 100 2.36 -9.70 9.95
N GLY A 101 1.88 -10.70 9.19
CA GLY A 101 2.65 -11.88 8.84
C GLY A 101 3.90 -11.55 8.02
N ALA A 102 3.79 -10.60 7.08
CA ALA A 102 4.94 -10.09 6.33
C ALA A 102 5.99 -9.42 7.23
N LEU A 103 5.57 -8.91 8.40
CA LEU A 103 6.43 -8.30 9.42
C LEU A 103 6.87 -9.30 10.51
N GLY A 104 6.52 -10.58 10.37
CA GLY A 104 6.95 -11.66 11.28
C GLY A 104 6.03 -11.92 12.48
N HIS A 105 4.80 -11.42 12.47
CA HIS A 105 3.80 -11.71 13.52
C HIS A 105 2.46 -12.16 12.91
N THR A 106 1.92 -13.28 13.36
CA THR A 106 0.68 -13.83 12.79
C THR A 106 -0.37 -14.05 13.89
N PRO A 107 -1.15 -13.01 14.26
CA PRO A 107 -2.24 -13.19 15.22
C PRO A 107 -3.36 -14.05 14.61
N SER A 108 -4.14 -14.70 15.47
CA SER A 108 -5.34 -15.40 15.01
C SER A 108 -6.40 -14.39 14.57
N ASN A 109 -7.39 -14.84 13.77
CA ASN A 109 -8.49 -13.96 13.36
C ASN A 109 -9.28 -13.51 14.60
N GLU A 110 -9.52 -14.45 15.53
CA GLU A 110 -10.14 -14.20 16.84
C GLU A 110 -9.42 -13.10 17.63
N ASP A 111 -8.09 -13.09 17.68
CA ASP A 111 -7.34 -12.03 18.37
C ASP A 111 -7.60 -10.64 17.76
N LEU A 112 -7.74 -10.57 16.43
CA LEU A 112 -8.05 -9.31 15.74
C LEU A 112 -9.52 -8.91 15.92
N ILE A 113 -10.46 -9.86 15.90
CA ILE A 113 -11.88 -9.62 16.13
C ILE A 113 -12.10 -9.04 17.54
N GLN A 114 -11.45 -9.61 18.56
CA GLN A 114 -11.52 -9.11 19.93
C GLN A 114 -10.95 -7.69 20.07
N ARG A 115 -9.90 -7.37 19.32
CA ARG A 115 -9.30 -6.02 19.30
C ARG A 115 -10.16 -5.01 18.54
N LEU A 116 -10.79 -5.42 17.45
CA LEU A 116 -11.66 -4.58 16.64
C LEU A 116 -12.95 -4.25 17.40
N ALA A 117 -13.51 -5.24 18.10
CA ALA A 117 -14.78 -5.15 18.83
C ALA A 117 -15.94 -4.63 17.95
N SER A 118 -15.95 -5.01 16.67
CA SER A 118 -17.02 -4.73 15.71
C SER A 118 -16.94 -5.72 14.55
N THR A 119 -18.06 -5.97 13.88
CA THR A 119 -18.12 -6.72 12.61
C THR A 119 -18.27 -5.79 11.39
N SER A 120 -18.47 -4.49 11.60
CA SER A 120 -18.49 -3.47 10.55
C SER A 120 -17.11 -2.82 10.42
N VAL A 121 -16.29 -3.35 9.51
CA VAL A 121 -14.88 -2.97 9.38
C VAL A 121 -14.70 -1.77 8.46
N TRP A 122 -14.13 -0.68 8.99
CA TRP A 122 -13.74 0.50 8.21
C TRP A 122 -12.21 0.60 8.13
N SER A 123 -11.68 1.28 7.11
CA SER A 123 -10.24 1.41 6.88
C SER A 123 -9.51 2.03 8.07
N ILE A 124 -10.13 3.00 8.74
CA ILE A 124 -9.58 3.60 9.96
C ILE A 124 -9.42 2.57 11.08
N ASP A 125 -10.33 1.60 11.21
CA ASP A 125 -10.19 0.55 12.21
C ASP A 125 -8.96 -0.31 11.97
N LEU A 126 -8.71 -0.68 10.70
CA LEU A 126 -7.54 -1.45 10.31
C LEU A 126 -6.24 -0.68 10.60
N ALA A 127 -6.22 0.63 10.36
CA ALA A 127 -5.09 1.49 10.71
C ALA A 127 -4.86 1.53 12.24
N TYR A 128 -5.92 1.60 13.03
CA TYR A 128 -5.84 1.50 14.50
C TYR A 128 -5.31 0.14 14.96
N LEU A 129 -5.79 -0.97 14.37
CA LEU A 129 -5.29 -2.32 14.67
C LEU A 129 -3.80 -2.42 14.39
N LEU A 130 -3.35 -2.05 13.18
CA LEU A 130 -1.93 -2.07 12.82
C LEU A 130 -1.08 -1.23 13.78
N THR A 131 -1.55 -0.03 14.11
CA THR A 131 -0.87 0.87 15.07
C THR A 131 -0.82 0.27 16.47
N GLU A 132 -1.86 -0.44 16.92
CA GLU A 132 -1.88 -1.13 18.23
C GLU A 132 -0.84 -2.25 18.31
N TYR A 133 -0.57 -2.92 17.19
CA TYR A 133 0.52 -3.89 17.03
C TYR A 133 1.90 -3.21 16.79
N GLY A 134 1.99 -1.88 16.86
CA GLY A 134 3.23 -1.14 16.70
C GLY A 134 3.75 -1.10 15.26
N VAL A 135 2.88 -1.30 14.27
CA VAL A 135 3.23 -1.16 12.86
C VAL A 135 3.27 0.32 12.48
N GLU A 136 4.39 0.75 11.90
CA GLU A 136 4.52 2.02 11.17
C GLU A 136 3.76 1.90 9.84
N CYS A 137 2.62 2.59 9.72
CA CYS A 137 1.82 2.66 8.50
C CYS A 137 1.17 4.04 8.31
N GLU A 138 0.82 4.37 7.07
CA GLU A 138 0.12 5.60 6.71
C GLU A 138 -1.24 5.25 6.08
N PHE A 139 -2.33 5.76 6.65
CA PHE A 139 -3.66 5.63 6.07
C PHE A 139 -3.97 6.84 5.19
N LEU A 140 -4.04 6.61 3.88
CA LEU A 140 -4.43 7.59 2.87
C LEU A 140 -5.92 7.41 2.55
N THR A 141 -6.64 8.52 2.47
CA THR A 141 -8.05 8.55 2.09
C THR A 141 -8.38 9.88 1.40
N ALA A 142 -9.37 9.87 0.50
CA ALA A 142 -9.94 11.08 -0.08
C ALA A 142 -10.80 11.86 0.92
N LYS A 143 -11.28 11.22 1.99
CA LYS A 143 -12.19 11.83 2.97
C LYS A 143 -11.85 11.36 4.39
N ALA A 144 -11.05 12.16 5.12
CA ALA A 144 -10.67 11.84 6.50
C ALA A 144 -11.73 12.30 7.52
N SER A 145 -13.01 12.18 7.16
CA SER A 145 -14.13 12.49 8.05
C SER A 145 -15.40 11.75 7.64
N MET A 146 -16.16 11.29 8.62
CA MET A 146 -17.50 10.80 8.40
C MET A 146 -18.50 11.89 8.79
N ASP A 147 -18.95 12.64 7.79
CA ASP A 147 -20.01 13.63 7.99
C ASP A 147 -21.36 12.92 8.07
N ALA A 148 -21.85 12.72 9.30
CA ALA A 148 -23.16 12.09 9.55
C ALA A 148 -24.31 12.84 8.84
N SER A 149 -24.17 14.16 8.63
CA SER A 149 -25.18 14.96 7.94
C SER A 149 -25.30 14.65 6.44
N THR A 150 -24.29 13.98 5.85
CA THR A 150 -24.36 13.52 4.46
C THR A 150 -25.43 12.45 4.25
N TYR A 151 -25.84 11.74 5.31
CA TYR A 151 -26.79 10.62 5.24
C TYR A 151 -28.08 10.82 6.05
N GLU A 152 -28.14 11.88 6.87
CA GLU A 152 -29.34 12.27 7.62
C GLU A 152 -30.52 12.51 6.65
N GLY A 153 -31.56 11.66 6.76
CA GLY A 153 -32.79 11.76 5.95
C GLY A 153 -32.89 10.82 4.75
N SER A 154 -31.85 10.02 4.46
CA SER A 154 -31.98 8.93 3.47
C SER A 154 -32.68 7.72 4.10
N ALA A 155 -33.56 7.03 3.36
CA ALA A 155 -34.20 5.78 3.80
C ALA A 155 -33.20 4.62 4.02
N PHE A 156 -31.92 4.87 3.74
CA PHE A 156 -30.78 3.95 3.88
C PHE A 156 -30.03 4.15 5.20
N TYR A 157 -30.31 5.23 5.95
CA TYR A 157 -29.70 5.49 7.25
C TYR A 157 -30.39 4.65 8.33
N ASN A 158 -29.78 3.51 8.67
CA ASN A 158 -30.21 2.63 9.76
C ASN A 158 -29.37 2.87 11.02
N ASP A 159 -29.77 2.25 12.13
CA ASP A 159 -29.09 2.42 13.43
C ASP A 159 -27.63 1.95 13.41
N SER A 160 -27.32 0.92 12.60
CA SER A 160 -25.94 0.43 12.37
C SER A 160 -25.06 1.50 11.72
N LEU A 161 -25.56 2.18 10.67
CA LEU A 161 -24.83 3.28 10.03
C LEU A 161 -24.65 4.48 10.96
N ALA A 162 -25.62 4.74 11.85
CA ALA A 162 -25.49 5.78 12.86
C ALA A 162 -24.44 5.44 13.94
N ALA A 163 -24.38 4.19 14.38
CA ALA A 163 -23.37 3.70 15.31
C ALA A 163 -21.97 3.76 14.68
N ASP A 164 -21.82 3.29 13.44
CA ASP A 164 -20.58 3.37 12.67
C ASP A 164 -20.14 4.82 12.47
N SER A 165 -21.06 5.71 12.09
CA SER A 165 -20.78 7.14 11.95
C SER A 165 -20.17 7.74 13.22
N ARG A 166 -20.75 7.45 14.39
CA ARG A 166 -20.22 7.95 15.67
C ARG A 166 -18.84 7.36 15.97
N ARG A 167 -18.66 6.07 15.75
CA ARG A 167 -17.39 5.35 16.00
C ARG A 167 -16.28 5.87 15.10
N VAL A 168 -16.49 5.84 13.79
CA VAL A 168 -15.54 6.28 12.76
C VAL A 168 -15.15 7.74 12.95
N SER A 169 -16.12 8.63 13.21
CA SER A 169 -15.83 10.05 13.47
C SER A 169 -14.98 10.27 14.72
N ARG A 170 -15.19 9.49 15.79
CA ARG A 170 -14.33 9.54 16.99
C ARG A 170 -12.91 9.04 16.67
N LEU A 171 -12.78 7.97 15.90
CA LEU A 171 -11.48 7.42 15.50
C LEU A 171 -10.67 8.41 14.68
N PHE A 172 -11.27 9.06 13.68
CA PHE A 172 -10.59 10.13 12.94
C PHE A 172 -10.20 11.29 13.84
N SER A 173 -11.10 11.74 14.73
CA SER A 173 -10.83 12.87 15.65
C SER A 173 -9.69 12.58 16.63
N ALA A 174 -9.53 11.33 17.06
CA ALA A 174 -8.49 10.91 18.02
C ALA A 174 -7.21 10.39 17.36
N ALA A 175 -7.18 10.18 16.04
CA ALA A 175 -6.13 9.45 15.32
C ALA A 175 -4.71 9.94 15.67
N ALA A 176 -4.48 11.25 15.57
CA ALA A 176 -3.17 11.83 15.82
C ALA A 176 -2.69 11.63 17.28
N VAL A 177 -3.59 11.75 18.26
CA VAL A 177 -3.27 11.55 19.69
C VAL A 177 -2.99 10.08 19.99
N GLU A 178 -3.67 9.18 19.28
CA GLU A 178 -3.49 7.73 19.38
C GLU A 178 -2.33 7.20 18.52
N GLY A 179 -1.61 8.08 17.82
CA GLY A 179 -0.45 7.72 16.99
C GLY A 179 -0.81 7.06 15.66
N VAL A 180 -2.06 7.16 15.20
CA VAL A 180 -2.50 6.68 13.90
C VAL A 180 -2.27 7.79 12.87
N VAL A 181 -1.45 7.52 11.86
CA VAL A 181 -1.12 8.48 10.80
C VAL A 181 -2.19 8.42 9.71
N VAL A 182 -3.02 9.46 9.64
CA VAL A 182 -4.06 9.63 8.61
C VAL A 182 -3.71 10.82 7.74
N LEU A 183 -3.72 10.60 6.42
CA LEU A 183 -3.43 11.61 5.41
C LEU A 183 -4.65 11.74 4.49
N GLU A 184 -5.30 12.90 4.51
CA GLU A 184 -6.35 13.23 3.53
C GLU A 184 -5.70 13.57 2.18
N ARG A 185 -5.33 12.54 1.45
CA ARG A 185 -4.65 12.59 0.15
C ARG A 185 -4.92 11.29 -0.60
N THR A 186 -5.01 11.40 -1.93
CA THR A 186 -5.03 10.26 -2.84
C THR A 186 -3.72 10.17 -3.64
N LEU A 187 -3.48 9.00 -4.24
CA LEU A 187 -2.39 8.77 -5.19
C LEU A 187 -2.95 8.62 -6.60
N SER A 188 -2.26 9.21 -7.58
CA SER A 188 -2.43 8.87 -8.99
C SER A 188 -1.93 7.45 -9.27
N ALA A 189 -2.36 6.85 -10.39
CA ALA A 189 -1.88 5.54 -10.83
C ALA A 189 -0.35 5.49 -10.94
N THR A 190 0.28 6.56 -11.45
CA THR A 190 1.74 6.68 -11.57
C THR A 190 2.43 6.75 -10.21
N GLU A 191 1.90 7.52 -9.25
CA GLU A 191 2.45 7.57 -7.90
C GLU A 191 2.36 6.21 -7.19
N LEU A 192 1.22 5.52 -7.32
CA LEU A 192 1.05 4.17 -6.76
C LEU A 192 2.02 3.18 -7.40
N TRP A 193 2.16 3.21 -8.72
CA TRP A 193 3.09 2.35 -9.44
C TRP A 193 4.53 2.56 -8.95
N ASN A 194 4.98 3.82 -8.86
CA ASN A 194 6.32 4.15 -8.38
C ASN A 194 6.54 3.77 -6.91
N LEU A 195 5.52 3.93 -6.07
CA LEU A 195 5.54 3.50 -4.67
C LEU A 195 5.79 1.98 -4.58
N MET A 196 5.03 1.19 -5.35
CA MET A 196 5.16 -0.28 -5.31
C MET A 196 6.48 -0.76 -5.90
N ARG A 197 7.03 -0.06 -6.90
CA ARG A 197 8.32 -0.38 -7.53
C ARG A 197 9.50 -0.33 -6.55
N ALA A 198 9.42 0.48 -5.49
CA ALA A 198 10.47 0.51 -4.48
C ALA A 198 10.62 -0.84 -3.73
N GLU A 199 9.61 -1.73 -3.79
CA GLU A 199 9.53 -3.01 -3.06
C GLU A 199 9.72 -2.88 -1.53
N GLU A 200 9.38 -1.71 -0.99
CA GLU A 200 9.47 -1.43 0.46
C GLU A 200 8.09 -1.36 1.12
N THR A 201 7.02 -1.42 0.33
CA THR A 201 5.66 -1.16 0.80
C THR A 201 4.73 -2.25 0.31
N ILE A 202 3.88 -2.75 1.21
CA ILE A 202 2.66 -3.48 0.88
C ILE A 202 1.47 -2.59 1.23
N VAL A 203 0.34 -2.77 0.53
CA VAL A 203 -0.80 -1.86 0.65
C VAL A 203 -2.07 -2.64 0.88
N ILE A 204 -2.73 -2.40 2.02
CA ILE A 204 -4.14 -2.79 2.18
C ILE A 204 -4.97 -1.74 1.46
N MET A 205 -5.85 -2.17 0.55
CA MET A 205 -6.61 -1.28 -0.32
C MET A 205 -8.08 -1.68 -0.30
N LEU A 206 -8.97 -0.68 -0.15
CA LEU A 206 -10.40 -0.86 -0.37
C LEU A 206 -10.70 -0.72 -1.87
N VAL A 207 -11.40 -1.70 -2.43
CA VAL A 207 -11.76 -1.73 -3.85
C VAL A 207 -13.22 -2.07 -4.05
N ASP A 208 -13.79 -1.65 -5.18
CA ASP A 208 -15.01 -2.23 -5.72
C ASP A 208 -14.68 -3.58 -6.37
N VAL A 209 -15.04 -4.68 -5.69
CA VAL A 209 -14.69 -6.04 -6.13
C VAL A 209 -15.31 -6.41 -7.47
N THR A 210 -16.40 -5.74 -7.87
CA THR A 210 -17.06 -5.99 -9.16
C THR A 210 -16.17 -5.60 -10.36
N LYS A 211 -15.15 -4.75 -10.13
CA LYS A 211 -14.29 -4.20 -11.20
C LYS A 211 -12.87 -4.75 -11.20
N ILE A 212 -12.34 -5.14 -10.04
CA ILE A 212 -10.91 -5.49 -9.90
C ILE A 212 -10.49 -6.70 -10.78
N HIS A 213 -11.39 -7.66 -11.00
CA HIS A 213 -11.11 -8.84 -11.82
C HIS A 213 -11.74 -8.77 -13.23
N ARG A 214 -12.35 -7.63 -13.61
CA ARG A 214 -12.86 -7.41 -14.97
C ARG A 214 -11.75 -6.87 -15.86
N ARG A 215 -11.61 -7.45 -17.06
CA ARG A 215 -10.69 -6.91 -18.08
C ARG A 215 -11.31 -5.65 -18.66
N VAL A 216 -10.72 -4.49 -18.42
CA VAL A 216 -11.11 -3.25 -19.11
C VAL A 216 -10.66 -3.39 -20.57
N VAL A 217 -11.58 -3.68 -21.49
CA VAL A 217 -11.24 -3.73 -22.91
C VAL A 217 -11.30 -2.31 -23.45
N SER A 218 -10.16 -1.63 -23.50
CA SER A 218 -10.05 -0.35 -24.21
C SER A 218 -10.09 -0.61 -25.72
N GLY A 219 -11.21 -0.32 -26.39
CA GLY A 219 -11.21 -0.15 -27.85
C GLY A 219 -12.33 -0.77 -28.68
N PHE A 220 -13.32 -1.44 -28.09
CA PHE A 220 -14.53 -1.81 -28.81
C PHE A 220 -15.74 -1.36 -28.00
N ALA A 221 -16.58 -0.51 -28.60
CA ALA A 221 -17.93 -0.34 -28.14
C ALA A 221 -18.57 -1.73 -28.19
N ASP A 222 -18.89 -2.27 -27.01
CA ASP A 222 -19.52 -3.58 -26.88
C ASP A 222 -20.88 -3.50 -27.60
N ASP A 223 -20.97 -4.23 -28.70
CA ASP A 223 -22.19 -4.52 -29.44
C ASP A 223 -23.09 -5.32 -28.51
N GLY A 224 -24.11 -4.63 -27.99
CA GLY A 224 -25.07 -5.18 -27.05
C GLY A 224 -25.82 -6.38 -27.62
N SER A 225 -25.35 -7.59 -27.31
CA SER A 225 -26.19 -8.77 -27.18
C SER A 225 -25.47 -9.94 -26.52
N SER A 226 -25.70 -10.12 -25.22
CA SER A 226 -26.50 -11.23 -24.66
C SER A 226 -26.15 -11.49 -23.19
N GLY A 227 -26.95 -10.91 -22.30
CA GLY A 227 -26.90 -11.18 -20.86
C GLY A 227 -27.83 -10.23 -20.12
N SER A 228 -28.99 -10.73 -19.69
CA SER A 228 -29.91 -10.03 -18.81
C SER A 228 -29.20 -9.50 -17.55
N GLY A 229 -29.28 -8.21 -17.27
CA GLY A 229 -28.71 -7.63 -16.05
C GLY A 229 -28.81 -6.11 -15.99
N GLY A 230 -29.98 -5.54 -16.32
CA GLY A 230 -30.26 -4.13 -16.12
C GLY A 230 -30.62 -3.84 -14.66
N GLU A 231 -29.64 -3.98 -13.76
CA GLU A 231 -29.64 -3.37 -12.44
C GLU A 231 -28.21 -2.85 -12.21
N SER A 232 -28.07 -1.62 -11.75
CA SER A 232 -26.78 -1.08 -11.30
C SER A 232 -26.21 -2.07 -10.28
N GLU A 233 -25.21 -2.88 -10.64
CA GLU A 233 -24.47 -3.66 -9.65
C GLU A 233 -23.91 -2.66 -8.64
N GLY A 234 -24.54 -2.60 -7.46
CA GLY A 234 -24.19 -1.66 -6.42
C GLY A 234 -22.73 -1.85 -6.02
N PHE A 235 -22.10 -0.78 -5.53
CA PHE A 235 -20.77 -0.84 -4.96
C PHE A 235 -20.66 -2.00 -3.97
N MET A 236 -19.67 -2.88 -4.18
CA MET A 236 -19.36 -3.98 -3.27
C MET A 236 -17.92 -3.81 -2.79
N GLY A 237 -17.78 -3.16 -1.64
CA GLY A 237 -16.50 -2.93 -1.00
C GLY A 237 -15.82 -4.23 -0.57
N HIS A 238 -14.53 -4.33 -0.86
CA HIS A 238 -13.69 -5.47 -0.48
C HIS A 238 -12.26 -5.02 -0.22
N TYR A 239 -11.63 -5.54 0.82
CA TYR A 239 -10.22 -5.28 1.09
C TYR A 239 -9.33 -6.31 0.44
N VAL A 240 -8.28 -5.84 -0.23
CA VAL A 240 -7.22 -6.67 -0.81
C VAL A 240 -5.84 -6.19 -0.35
N LEU A 241 -4.85 -7.08 -0.39
CA LEU A 241 -3.45 -6.72 -0.11
C LEU A 241 -2.65 -6.70 -1.41
N VAL A 242 -2.18 -5.52 -1.82
CA VAL A 242 -1.24 -5.34 -2.93
C VAL A 242 0.18 -5.57 -2.39
N THR A 243 0.90 -6.52 -2.99
CA THR A 243 2.19 -7.03 -2.47
C THR A 243 3.39 -6.78 -3.39
N GLY A 244 3.14 -6.29 -4.61
CA GLY A 244 4.20 -6.00 -5.56
C GLY A 244 3.68 -5.67 -6.96
N LEU A 245 4.62 -5.56 -7.89
CA LEU A 245 4.37 -5.32 -9.30
C LEU A 245 4.63 -6.59 -10.12
N ASP A 246 3.99 -6.61 -11.28
CA ASP A 246 4.34 -7.49 -12.38
C ASP A 246 4.59 -6.56 -13.58
N ASP A 247 5.82 -6.01 -13.64
CA ASP A 247 6.24 -5.08 -14.70
C ASP A 247 6.12 -5.74 -16.10
N GLU A 248 6.36 -7.05 -16.20
CA GLU A 248 6.27 -7.81 -17.46
C GLU A 248 4.86 -7.83 -18.03
N ARG A 249 3.86 -8.00 -17.16
CA ARG A 249 2.44 -8.07 -17.56
C ARG A 249 1.69 -6.74 -17.40
N GLY A 250 2.34 -5.70 -16.90
CA GLY A 250 1.76 -4.38 -16.71
C GLY A 250 0.68 -4.36 -15.63
N GLY A 251 0.99 -4.88 -14.44
CA GLY A 251 0.01 -4.95 -13.36
C GLY A 251 0.60 -5.16 -11.97
N PHE A 252 -0.26 -5.62 -11.08
CA PHE A 252 0.01 -5.76 -9.66
C PHE A 252 -0.14 -7.21 -9.22
N VAL A 253 0.64 -7.58 -8.20
CA VAL A 253 0.50 -8.85 -7.48
C VAL A 253 -0.35 -8.60 -6.24
N VAL A 254 -1.52 -9.21 -6.20
CA VAL A 254 -2.55 -9.00 -5.17
C VAL A 254 -2.86 -10.30 -4.44
N ASN A 255 -2.87 -10.26 -3.11
CA ASN A 255 -3.45 -11.30 -2.28
C ASN A 255 -4.88 -10.91 -1.93
N ASP A 256 -5.84 -11.57 -2.57
CA ASP A 256 -7.27 -11.35 -2.37
C ASP A 256 -7.85 -12.39 -1.39
N PRO A 257 -8.26 -12.00 -0.16
CA PRO A 257 -8.75 -12.93 0.86
C PRO A 257 -9.93 -13.81 0.44
N ALA A 258 -10.74 -13.38 -0.52
CA ALA A 258 -11.93 -14.10 -0.98
C ALA A 258 -11.60 -15.23 -1.97
N ARG A 259 -10.38 -15.23 -2.53
CA ARG A 259 -10.00 -16.15 -3.60
C ARG A 259 -9.18 -17.34 -3.11
N ASN A 260 -9.10 -18.39 -3.93
CA ASN A 260 -8.34 -19.61 -3.61
C ASN A 260 -6.88 -19.59 -4.10
N ASP A 261 -6.53 -18.74 -5.05
CA ASP A 261 -5.18 -18.60 -5.58
C ASP A 261 -4.25 -17.91 -4.57
N GLU A 262 -3.03 -18.42 -4.39
CA GLU A 262 -2.07 -17.86 -3.43
C GLU A 262 -1.62 -16.44 -3.78
N ARG A 263 -1.61 -16.10 -5.08
CA ARG A 263 -1.32 -14.76 -5.60
C ARG A 263 -2.14 -14.54 -6.88
N THR A 264 -2.77 -13.38 -6.95
CA THR A 264 -3.59 -12.97 -8.10
C THR A 264 -2.86 -11.87 -8.85
N PHE A 265 -2.76 -12.02 -10.17
CA PHE A 265 -2.35 -10.91 -11.02
C PHE A 265 -3.57 -10.03 -11.34
N VAL A 266 -3.42 -8.72 -11.18
CA VAL A 266 -4.45 -7.72 -11.51
C VAL A 266 -3.85 -6.68 -12.46
N HIS A 267 -4.51 -6.43 -13.59
CA HIS A 267 -4.07 -5.37 -14.52
C HIS A 267 -4.15 -3.99 -13.86
N ALA A 268 -3.22 -3.10 -14.22
CA ALA A 268 -3.17 -1.75 -13.64
C ALA A 268 -4.50 -0.99 -13.84
N ASP A 269 -5.09 -1.05 -15.03
CA ASP A 269 -6.36 -0.38 -15.34
C ASP A 269 -7.54 -0.95 -14.53
N SER A 270 -7.55 -2.27 -14.29
CA SER A 270 -8.60 -2.93 -13.50
C SER A 270 -8.50 -2.56 -12.03
N LEU A 271 -7.27 -2.50 -11.47
CA LEU A 271 -7.05 -2.06 -10.09
C LEU A 271 -7.43 -0.58 -9.93
N GLU A 272 -7.03 0.27 -10.89
CA GLU A 272 -7.37 1.68 -10.90
C GLU A 272 -8.89 1.89 -10.91
N ALA A 273 -9.59 1.27 -11.86
CA ALA A 273 -11.05 1.36 -11.95
C ALA A 273 -11.75 0.91 -10.66
N ALA A 274 -11.23 -0.13 -10.01
CA ALA A 274 -11.79 -0.66 -8.77
C ALA A 274 -11.53 0.25 -7.56
N ARG A 275 -10.30 0.78 -7.41
CA ARG A 275 -9.90 1.58 -6.24
C ARG A 275 -10.40 3.02 -6.26
N VAL A 276 -10.74 3.57 -7.43
CA VAL A 276 -11.28 4.94 -7.56
C VAL A 276 -12.81 4.98 -7.65
N SER A 277 -13.46 3.83 -7.45
CA SER A 277 -14.91 3.72 -7.51
C SER A 277 -15.60 4.47 -6.37
N PRO A 278 -16.79 5.06 -6.59
CA PRO A 278 -17.57 5.67 -5.51
C PRO A 278 -17.77 4.72 -4.33
N GLY A 279 -17.60 5.22 -3.11
CA GLY A 279 -17.72 4.43 -1.88
C GLY A 279 -16.42 3.80 -1.37
N THR A 280 -15.35 3.79 -2.17
CA THR A 280 -14.01 3.35 -1.71
C THR A 280 -13.25 4.41 -0.94
N ASP A 281 -13.63 5.68 -1.13
CA ASP A 281 -12.88 6.86 -0.69
C ASP A 281 -11.39 6.83 -1.07
N GLN A 282 -11.02 6.00 -2.05
CA GLN A 282 -9.63 5.69 -2.42
C GLN A 282 -8.77 5.28 -1.21
N ASP A 283 -9.36 4.57 -0.25
CA ASP A 283 -8.72 4.17 0.99
C ASP A 283 -7.56 3.21 0.76
N MET A 284 -6.39 3.57 1.30
CA MET A 284 -5.15 2.81 1.20
C MET A 284 -4.36 2.89 2.51
N ILE A 285 -3.93 1.76 3.05
CA ILE A 285 -3.01 1.72 4.20
C ILE A 285 -1.65 1.25 3.70
N LEU A 286 -0.70 2.17 3.67
CA LEU A 286 0.68 1.94 3.23
C LEU A 286 1.49 1.39 4.39
N ILE A 287 2.08 0.20 4.22
CA ILE A 287 2.82 -0.50 5.27
C ILE A 287 4.23 -0.75 4.78
N ASN A 288 5.21 -0.09 5.41
CA ASN A 288 6.62 -0.30 5.09
C ASN A 288 7.07 -1.67 5.63
N VAL A 289 7.66 -2.55 4.82
CA VAL A 289 8.10 -3.87 5.28
C VAL A 289 9.49 -3.88 5.92
N TYR A 290 10.24 -2.78 5.80
CA TYR A 290 11.54 -2.56 6.43
C TYR A 290 11.43 -1.71 7.68
N GLN A 291 10.71 -2.23 8.67
CA GLN A 291 10.51 -1.59 9.97
C GLN A 291 10.83 -2.54 11.14
N SER A 292 10.68 -2.06 12.37
CA SER A 292 10.82 -2.92 13.56
C SER A 292 9.72 -4.00 13.56
N PRO A 293 9.99 -5.20 14.10
CA PRO A 293 8.96 -6.22 14.23
C PRO A 293 7.74 -5.70 15.04
N PRO A 294 6.53 -6.18 14.74
CA PRO A 294 5.33 -5.81 15.48
C PRO A 294 5.52 -6.10 16.98
N LYS A 295 4.93 -5.24 17.82
CA LYS A 295 4.86 -5.37 19.27
C LYS A 295 3.40 -5.61 19.64
N PRO A 296 2.98 -6.87 19.78
CA PRO A 296 1.61 -7.18 20.10
C PRO A 296 1.21 -6.54 21.43
N PRO A 297 0.02 -5.93 21.52
CA PRO A 297 -0.50 -5.42 22.77
C PRO A 297 -0.73 -6.56 23.79
N PRO A 298 -0.56 -6.32 25.11
CA PRO A 298 -0.82 -7.33 26.14
C PRO A 298 -2.23 -7.91 26.02
N LYS A 299 -2.40 -9.23 26.17
CA LYS A 299 -3.68 -9.90 25.91
C LYS A 299 -4.86 -9.30 26.70
N ASP A 300 -4.62 -8.90 27.95
CA ASP A 300 -5.65 -8.36 28.84
C ASP A 300 -5.78 -6.82 28.76
N SER A 301 -5.01 -6.14 27.89
CA SER A 301 -5.15 -4.70 27.74
C SER A 301 -6.41 -4.36 26.94
N PRO A 302 -7.18 -3.35 27.36
CA PRO A 302 -8.37 -2.93 26.61
C PRO A 302 -7.98 -2.50 25.20
N PRO A 303 -8.75 -2.89 24.16
CA PRO A 303 -8.43 -2.51 22.78
C PRO A 303 -8.40 -1.00 22.59
N LYS A 304 -7.52 -0.52 21.70
CA LYS A 304 -7.36 0.92 21.47
C LYS A 304 -8.66 1.56 20.94
N ILE A 305 -9.37 0.89 20.03
CA ILE A 305 -10.65 1.35 19.48
C ILE A 305 -11.71 1.51 20.58
N VAL A 306 -11.82 0.52 21.47
CA VAL A 306 -12.75 0.57 22.62
C VAL A 306 -12.41 1.73 23.56
N ARG A 307 -11.12 2.01 23.79
CA ARG A 307 -10.71 3.15 24.62
C ARG A 307 -11.12 4.50 24.02
N VAL A 308 -11.04 4.65 22.69
CA VAL A 308 -11.41 5.89 21.99
C VAL A 308 -12.93 6.06 21.92
N CYS A 309 -13.65 4.97 21.63
CA CYS A 309 -15.07 5.04 21.30
C CYS A 309 -15.99 4.76 22.50
N GLY A 310 -15.49 4.20 23.60
CA GLY A 310 -16.30 3.62 24.68
C GLY A 310 -16.62 2.15 24.40
N THR A 311 -17.41 1.50 25.28
CA THR A 311 -17.92 0.15 25.02
C THR A 311 -18.73 0.14 23.73
N VAL A 312 -18.21 -0.53 22.71
CA VAL A 312 -18.94 -0.92 21.50
C VAL A 312 -19.80 -2.11 21.89
N ASP A 313 -21.13 -1.92 21.92
CA ASP A 313 -22.05 -3.00 22.23
C ASP A 313 -22.10 -3.95 21.02
N LEU A 314 -21.56 -5.15 21.19
CA LEU A 314 -21.52 -6.17 20.13
C LEU A 314 -22.93 -6.73 19.80
N SER A 315 -23.96 -6.33 20.56
CA SER A 315 -25.35 -6.73 20.35
C SER A 315 -26.11 -5.91 19.31
N ASP A 316 -25.55 -4.79 18.84
CA ASP A 316 -26.19 -3.88 17.88
C ASP A 316 -25.68 -4.06 16.43
N SER A 317 -24.95 -5.15 16.14
CA SER A 317 -24.43 -5.51 14.80
C SER A 317 -25.20 -6.67 14.17
#